data_AF-A0A485AJ24-F1
#
_entry.id   AF-A0A485AJ24-F1
#
_cell.length_a   1.000
_cell.length_b   1.000
_cell.length_c   1.000
_cell.angle_alpha   90.00
_cell.angle_beta   90.00
_cell.angle_gamma   90.00
#
_symmetry.space_group_name_H-M   'P 1'
#
loop_
_entity.id
_entity.type
_entity.pdbx_description
1 polymer ?
#
loop_
_entity_poly.entity_id
_entity_poly.type
_entity_poly.pdbx_seq_one_letter_code
_entity_poly.pdbx_strand_id
1 'polypeptide(L)'
;MIGRGALNVPNLSRVIKYNEPRMPWPQVVELLKKYTRLEKQGDTGLYHVARIKQWLSYLRKEYDEALVVFNEIRTLKTSADIAVAIARY
;
A
#
# COMPACT_ATOMS: atom_id res chain seq x y z
N MET A 1 5.94 21.44 -0.09
CA MET A 1 5.07 20.47 -0.81
C MET A 1 5.59 19.06 -0.53
N ILE A 2 4.72 18.11 -0.17
CA ILE A 2 5.09 16.71 0.07
C ILE A 2 4.75 15.89 -1.17
N GLY A 3 5.73 15.20 -1.75
CA GLY A 3 5.54 14.33 -2.92
C GLY A 3 5.67 12.85 -2.54
N ARG A 4 6.69 12.18 -3.09
CA ARG A 4 6.94 10.73 -2.92
C ARG A 4 7.04 10.27 -1.46
N GLY A 5 7.52 11.13 -0.56
CA GLY A 5 7.62 10.81 0.87
C GLY A 5 6.27 10.42 1.51
N ALA A 6 5.15 10.98 1.04
CA ALA A 6 3.83 10.63 1.55
C ALA A 6 3.40 9.19 1.18
N LEU A 7 3.96 8.62 0.10
CA LEU A 7 3.72 7.23 -0.26
C LEU A 7 4.61 6.27 0.52
N ASN A 8 5.83 6.70 0.85
CA ASN A 8 6.77 5.97 1.68
C ASN A 8 6.26 5.88 3.14
N VAL A 9 5.77 6.99 3.70
CA VAL A 9 5.25 7.07 5.07
C VAL A 9 3.82 7.63 5.02
N PRO A 10 2.77 6.79 5.14
CA PRO A 10 1.39 7.25 4.91
C PRO A 10 0.90 8.37 5.84
N ASN A 11 1.45 8.47 7.06
CA ASN A 11 1.16 9.56 8.00
C ASN A 11 2.21 10.68 8.01
N LEU A 12 3.02 10.85 6.95
CA LEU A 12 4.16 11.78 6.93
C LEU A 12 3.81 13.22 7.33
N SER A 13 2.60 13.69 7.02
CA SER A 13 2.16 15.03 7.43
C SER A 13 2.11 15.20 8.95
N ARG A 14 1.71 14.16 9.69
CA ARG A 14 1.68 14.15 11.15
C ARG A 14 3.08 13.99 11.75
N VAL A 15 3.92 13.17 11.13
CA VAL A 15 5.34 13.06 11.48
C VAL A 15 6.02 14.43 11.41
N ILE A 16 5.84 15.16 10.30
CA ILE A 16 6.45 16.49 10.12
C ILE A 16 5.87 17.51 11.10
N LYS A 17 4.53 17.53 11.25
CA LYS A 17 3.86 18.60 12.00
C LYS A 17 3.94 18.41 13.52
N TYR A 18 3.96 17.18 13.99
CA TYR A 18 3.79 16.85 15.40
C TYR A 18 4.89 15.93 15.96
N ASN A 19 5.90 15.58 15.15
CA ASN A 19 6.94 14.61 15.52
C ASN A 19 6.36 13.24 15.95
N GLU A 20 5.22 12.86 15.39
CA GLU A 20 4.63 11.54 15.61
C GLU A 20 5.52 10.44 15.02
N PRO A 21 5.49 9.22 15.57
CA PRO A 21 6.15 8.09 14.93
C PRO A 21 5.55 7.80 13.56
N ARG A 22 6.37 7.24 12.66
CA ARG A 22 5.87 6.71 11.39
C ARG A 22 4.76 5.68 11.63
N MET A 23 3.78 5.66 10.74
CA MET A 23 2.62 4.77 10.82
C MET A 23 3.07 3.32 11.02
N PRO A 24 2.66 2.63 12.10
CA PRO A 24 3.02 1.23 12.30
C PRO A 24 2.51 0.36 11.15
N TRP A 25 3.29 -0.68 10.79
CA TRP A 25 2.96 -1.56 9.68
C TRP A 25 1.52 -2.11 9.69
N PRO A 26 0.94 -2.56 10.82
CA PRO A 26 -0.46 -3.03 10.83
C PRO A 26 -1.46 -1.97 10.33
N GLN A 27 -1.23 -0.68 10.63
CA GLN A 27 -2.10 0.39 10.14
C GLN A 27 -1.90 0.65 8.64
N VAL A 28 -0.67 0.49 8.13
CA VAL A 28 -0.39 0.54 6.69
C VAL A 28 -1.15 -0.58 5.96
N VAL A 29 -1.16 -1.80 6.52
CA VAL A 29 -1.91 -2.92 5.96
C VAL A 29 -3.41 -2.65 5.94
N GLU A 30 -3.99 -2.07 6.99
CA GLU A 30 -5.41 -1.68 7.00
C GLU A 30 -5.73 -0.65 5.91
N LEU A 31 -4.82 0.29 5.61
CA LEU A 31 -4.98 1.20 4.48
C LEU A 31 -4.96 0.46 3.14
N LEU A 32 -4.08 -0.53 2.97
CA LEU A 32 -4.01 -1.34 1.76
C LEU A 32 -5.30 -2.18 1.57
N LYS A 33 -5.79 -2.84 2.64
CA LYS A 33 -7.05 -3.58 2.64
C LYS A 33 -8.24 -2.69 2.29
N LYS A 34 -8.28 -1.48 2.84
CA LYS A 34 -9.32 -0.50 2.50
C LYS A 34 -9.24 -0.13 1.03
N TYR A 35 -8.02 0.11 0.52
CA TYR A 35 -7.81 0.53 -0.86
C TYR A 35 -8.26 -0.54 -1.87
N THR A 36 -8.01 -1.83 -1.62
CA THR A 36 -8.47 -2.92 -2.50
C THR A 36 -9.99 -3.06 -2.59
N ARG A 37 -10.73 -2.51 -1.62
CA ARG A 37 -12.21 -2.52 -1.61
C ARG A 37 -12.83 -1.31 -2.29
N LEU A 38 -12.03 -0.28 -2.60
CA LEU A 38 -12.55 0.92 -3.26
C LEU A 38 -12.76 0.61 -4.73
N GLU A 39 -14.01 0.75 -5.19
CA GLU A 39 -14.32 0.66 -6.61
C GLU A 39 -13.69 1.84 -7.36
N LYS A 40 -13.07 1.52 -8.50
CA LYS A 40 -12.58 2.53 -9.41
C LYS A 40 -13.52 2.59 -10.62
N GLN A 41 -14.28 3.67 -10.73
CA GLN A 41 -15.12 3.92 -11.91
C GLN A 41 -14.26 3.91 -13.17
N GLY A 42 -14.67 3.10 -14.16
CA GLY A 42 -13.93 2.91 -15.41
C GLY A 42 -12.72 1.97 -15.31
N ASP A 43 -12.60 1.17 -14.25
CA ASP A 43 -11.55 0.15 -14.16
C ASP A 43 -11.76 -0.97 -15.20
N THR A 44 -10.68 -1.29 -15.91
CA THR A 44 -10.60 -2.41 -16.86
C THR A 44 -10.25 -3.75 -16.19
N GLY A 45 -10.15 -3.76 -14.86
CA GLY A 45 -9.95 -4.94 -14.00
C GLY A 45 -8.55 -5.07 -13.40
N LEU A 46 -7.60 -4.21 -13.81
CA LEU A 46 -6.18 -4.27 -13.43
C LEU A 46 -5.72 -3.09 -12.57
N TYR A 47 -6.60 -2.14 -12.24
CA TYR A 47 -6.22 -0.96 -11.48
C TYR A 47 -5.56 -1.31 -10.15
N HIS A 48 -6.19 -2.16 -9.34
CA HIS A 48 -5.66 -2.52 -8.02
C HIS A 48 -4.37 -3.32 -8.12
N VAL A 49 -4.23 -4.18 -9.13
CA VAL A 49 -2.97 -4.89 -9.42
C VAL A 49 -1.82 -3.90 -9.61
N ALA A 50 -2.02 -2.89 -10.47
CA ALA A 50 -0.98 -1.91 -10.76
C ALA A 50 -0.69 -1.01 -9.55
N ARG A 51 -1.74 -0.50 -8.89
CA ARG A 51 -1.59 0.52 -7.83
C ARG A 51 -1.08 -0.05 -6.52
N ILE A 52 -1.49 -1.25 -6.12
CA ILE A 52 -0.96 -1.90 -4.92
C ILE A 52 0.53 -2.21 -5.11
N LYS A 53 0.92 -2.82 -6.24
CA LYS A 53 2.33 -3.13 -6.53
C LYS A 53 3.17 -1.85 -6.57
N GLN A 54 2.64 -0.79 -7.20
CA GLN A 54 3.27 0.52 -7.20
C GLN A 54 3.46 1.05 -5.77
N TRP A 55 2.43 1.03 -4.93
CA TRP A 55 2.52 1.58 -3.58
C TRP A 55 3.48 0.78 -2.70
N LEU A 56 3.44 -0.56 -2.74
CA LEU A 56 4.41 -1.40 -2.04
C LEU A 56 5.86 -1.13 -2.48
N SER A 57 6.09 -0.75 -3.75
CA SER A 57 7.42 -0.36 -4.22
C SER A 57 7.96 0.93 -3.56
N TYR A 58 7.07 1.81 -3.08
CA TYR A 58 7.41 2.97 -2.25
C TYR A 58 7.57 2.58 -0.78
N LEU A 59 6.61 1.83 -0.23
CA LEU A 59 6.59 1.41 1.18
C LEU A 59 7.82 0.61 1.58
N ARG A 60 8.34 -0.25 0.69
CA ARG A 60 9.56 -1.05 0.96
C ARG A 60 10.83 -0.24 1.24
N LYS A 61 10.80 1.08 1.05
CA LYS A 61 11.91 1.97 1.46
C LYS A 61 11.91 2.26 2.95
N GLU A 62 10.77 2.09 3.62
CA GLU A 62 10.59 2.41 5.03
C GLU A 62 10.15 1.20 5.86
N TYR A 63 9.48 0.22 5.24
CA TYR A 63 8.93 -0.98 5.90
C TYR A 63 9.50 -2.24 5.26
N ASP A 64 10.27 -3.03 6.02
CA ASP A 64 10.81 -4.30 5.55
C ASP A 64 9.69 -5.31 5.25
N GLU A 65 8.60 -5.25 6.01
CA GLU A 65 7.40 -6.07 5.81
C GLU A 65 6.76 -5.83 4.42
N ALA A 66 6.86 -4.62 3.89
CA ALA A 66 6.34 -4.32 2.55
C ALA A 66 7.08 -5.09 1.45
N LEU A 67 8.36 -5.40 1.64
CA LEU A 67 9.11 -6.24 0.70
C LEU A 67 8.59 -7.68 0.69
N VAL A 68 8.22 -8.21 1.85
CA VAL A 68 7.62 -9.55 1.98
C VAL A 68 6.31 -9.62 1.22
N VAL A 69 5.40 -8.68 1.48
CA VAL A 69 4.11 -8.61 0.77
C VAL A 69 4.30 -8.41 -0.73
N PHE A 70 5.22 -7.52 -1.14
CA PHE A 70 5.50 -7.28 -2.55
C PHE A 70 5.94 -8.55 -3.27
N ASN A 71 6.83 -9.34 -2.65
CA ASN A 71 7.33 -10.58 -3.23
C ASN A 71 6.25 -11.66 -3.37
N GLU A 72 5.31 -11.74 -2.42
CA GLU A 72 4.15 -12.65 -2.52
C GLU A 72 3.26 -12.26 -3.69
N ILE A 73 2.92 -10.97 -3.81
CA ILE A 73 1.89 -10.55 -4.77
C ILE A 73 2.41 -10.25 -6.18
N ARG A 74 3.74 -10.18 -6.39
CA ARG A 74 4.33 -9.70 -7.66
C ARG A 74 3.86 -10.48 -8.89
N THR A 75 3.59 -11.78 -8.73
CA THR A 75 3.16 -12.69 -9.81
C THR A 75 1.65 -12.70 -10.03
N LEU A 76 0.86 -12.17 -9.08
CA LEU A 76 -0.60 -12.16 -9.16
C LEU A 76 -1.07 -11.20 -10.26
N LYS A 77 -2.09 -11.61 -11.02
CA LYS A 77 -2.55 -10.90 -12.22
C LYS A 77 -3.97 -10.34 -12.11
N THR A 78 -4.71 -10.69 -11.07
CA THR A 78 -6.10 -10.23 -10.89
C THR A 78 -6.23 -9.38 -9.63
N SER A 79 -7.15 -8.41 -9.67
CA SER A 79 -7.43 -7.57 -8.50
C SER A 79 -8.00 -8.39 -7.33
N ALA A 80 -8.74 -9.47 -7.62
CA ALA A 80 -9.27 -10.38 -6.61
C ALA A 80 -8.14 -11.13 -5.87
N ASP A 81 -7.17 -11.69 -6.59
CA ASP A 81 -6.04 -12.39 -5.97
C ASP A 81 -5.21 -11.46 -5.07
N ILE A 82 -5.00 -10.22 -5.53
CA ILE A 82 -4.30 -9.18 -4.76
C ILE A 82 -5.05 -8.87 -3.46
N ALA A 83 -6.38 -8.71 -3.53
CA ALA A 83 -7.20 -8.43 -2.36
C ALA A 83 -7.18 -9.59 -1.35
N VAL A 84 -7.26 -10.83 -1.83
CA VAL A 84 -7.18 -12.04 -1.00
C VAL A 84 -5.82 -12.15 -0.32
N ALA A 85 -4.72 -11.89 -1.05
CA ALA A 85 -3.38 -11.93 -0.48
C ALA A 85 -3.17 -10.86 0.60
N ILE A 86 -3.56 -9.62 0.34
CA ILE A 86 -3.46 -8.53 1.33
C ILE A 86 -4.30 -8.81 2.58
N ALA A 87 -5.45 -9.48 2.45
CA ALA A 87 -6.32 -9.78 3.58
C ALA A 87 -5.71 -10.74 4.63
N ARG A 88 -4.61 -11.43 4.30
CA ARG A 88 -3.90 -12.36 5.20
C ARG A 88 -2.91 -11.68 6.15
N TYR A 89 -2.55 -10.43 5.88
CA TYR A 89 -1.69 -9.59 6.71
C TYR A 89 -2.53 -8.74 7.65
#